data_AF-A0A354WX82-F1
#
_entry.id   AF-A0A354WX82-F1
#
_cell.length_a   1.000
_cell.length_b   1.000
_cell.length_c   1.000
_cell.angle_alpha   90.00
_cell.angle_beta   90.00
_cell.angle_gamma   90.00
#
_symmetry.space_group_name_H-M   'P 1'
#
loop_
_entity.id
_entity.type
_entity.pdbx_description
1 polymer ?
#
loop_
_entity_poly.entity_id
_entity_poly.type
_entity_poly.pdbx_seq_one_letter_code
_entity_poly.pdbx_strand_id
1 'polypeptide(L)'
;MMNHKKHLTAFLLSLAALAFVGCNGEKGLRYMSYNIKNGCGMDNKTDYTRIASVIKQENPDVVAIQELDSVTKRSGQKYVLGELARLTGLHATYAA
;
A
#
# COMPACT_ATOMS: atom_id res chain seq x y z
N MET A 1 -22.97 24.06 -44.85
CA MET A 1 -22.20 24.48 -43.64
C MET A 1 -22.49 23.64 -42.38
N MET A 2 -23.64 22.95 -42.25
CA MET A 2 -23.97 22.11 -41.09
C MET A 2 -23.28 20.72 -41.03
N ASN A 3 -23.02 20.07 -42.16
CA ASN A 3 -22.43 18.71 -42.15
C ASN A 3 -20.95 18.69 -41.74
N HIS A 4 -20.14 19.69 -42.13
CA HIS A 4 -18.74 19.76 -41.72
C HIS A 4 -18.55 19.87 -40.20
N LYS A 5 -19.46 20.57 -39.50
CA LYS A 5 -19.40 20.71 -38.04
C LYS A 5 -19.69 19.39 -37.33
N LYS A 6 -20.61 18.56 -37.86
CA LYS A 6 -20.97 17.25 -37.31
C LYS A 6 -19.83 16.23 -37.43
N HIS A 7 -19.16 16.21 -38.58
CA HIS A 7 -17.98 15.35 -38.78
C HIS A 7 -16.80 15.77 -37.92
N LEU A 8 -16.61 17.09 -37.72
CA LEU A 8 -15.58 17.61 -36.83
C LEU A 8 -15.86 17.28 -35.36
N THR A 9 -17.12 17.36 -34.91
CA THR A 9 -17.48 16.96 -33.54
C THR A 9 -17.33 15.46 -33.34
N ALA A 10 -17.76 14.64 -34.31
CA ALA A 10 -17.57 13.19 -34.26
C ALA A 10 -16.07 12.80 -34.22
N PHE A 11 -15.23 13.50 -34.98
CA PHE A 11 -13.79 13.30 -34.99
C PHE A 11 -13.11 13.72 -33.67
N LEU A 12 -13.55 14.81 -33.05
CA LEU A 12 -13.05 15.24 -31.74
C LEU A 12 -13.48 14.27 -30.63
N LEU A 13 -14.70 13.74 -30.69
CA LEU A 13 -15.19 12.72 -29.76
C LEU A 13 -14.43 11.39 -29.88
N SER A 14 -14.10 10.95 -31.10
CA SER A 14 -13.31 9.73 -31.30
C SER A 14 -11.85 9.91 -30.87
N LEU A 15 -11.26 11.09 -31.08
CA LEU A 15 -9.91 11.39 -30.60
C LEU A 15 -9.82 11.42 -29.07
N ALA A 16 -10.85 11.96 -28.39
CA ALA A 16 -10.95 11.92 -26.94
C ALA A 16 -11.07 10.48 -26.41
N ALA A 17 -11.83 9.61 -27.10
CA ALA A 17 -11.98 8.21 -26.70
C ALA A 17 -10.66 7.41 -26.82
N LEU A 18 -9.83 7.68 -27.85
CA LEU A 18 -8.52 7.05 -27.99
C LEU A 18 -7.53 7.46 -26.88
N ALA A 19 -7.66 8.67 -26.32
CA ALA A 19 -6.79 9.14 -25.23
C ALA A 19 -7.03 8.41 -23.90
N PHE A 20 -8.16 7.71 -23.75
CA PHE A 20 -8.48 6.89 -22.56
C PHE A 20 -8.10 5.41 -22.69
N VAL A 21 -7.55 4.98 -23.84
CA VAL A 21 -7.00 3.63 -23.97
C VAL A 21 -5.65 3.59 -23.26
N GLY A 22 -5.70 3.49 -21.93
CA GLY A 22 -4.55 3.25 -21.09
C GLY A 22 -4.01 1.84 -21.31
N CYS A 23 -2.68 1.71 -21.35
CA CYS A 23 -2.02 0.42 -21.25
C CYS A 23 -2.30 -0.16 -19.87
N ASN A 24 -3.28 -1.06 -19.77
CA ASN A 24 -3.46 -1.93 -18.61
C ASN A 24 -2.38 -3.01 -18.63
N GLY A 25 -1.12 -2.62 -18.37
CA GLY A 25 -0.12 -3.59 -17.97
C GLY A 25 -0.59 -4.25 -16.67
N GLU A 26 -0.56 -5.58 -16.61
CA GLU A 26 -0.89 -6.29 -15.37
C GLU A 26 0.02 -5.75 -14.25
N LYS A 27 -0.57 -5.08 -13.25
CA LYS A 27 0.17 -4.70 -12.04
C LYS A 27 0.55 -5.99 -11.35
N GLY A 28 1.84 -6.35 -11.41
CA GLY A 28 2.37 -7.48 -10.67
C GLY A 28 2.15 -7.28 -9.17
N LEU A 29 1.80 -8.36 -8.47
CA LEU A 29 1.65 -8.35 -7.02
C LEU A 29 3.01 -8.13 -6.35
N ARG A 30 3.06 -7.22 -5.38
CA ARG A 30 4.25 -6.90 -4.59
C ARG A 30 4.13 -7.46 -3.18
N TYR A 31 5.06 -8.34 -2.83
CA TYR A 31 5.18 -8.93 -1.51
C TYR A 31 6.38 -8.35 -0.77
N MET A 32 6.23 -8.13 0.53
CA MET A 32 7.30 -7.72 1.44
C MET A 32 7.44 -8.73 2.58
N SER A 33 8.67 -9.03 2.98
CA SER A 33 8.97 -9.68 4.25
C SER A 33 9.79 -8.71 5.10
N TYR A 34 9.39 -8.50 6.35
CA TYR A 34 10.07 -7.54 7.20
C TYR A 34 10.21 -8.05 8.65
N ASN A 35 11.45 -8.31 9.05
CA ASN A 35 11.78 -8.52 10.45
C ASN A 35 11.94 -7.16 11.15
N ILE A 36 11.09 -6.89 12.13
CA ILE A 36 11.01 -5.59 12.79
C ILE A 36 11.73 -5.55 14.15
N LYS A 37 12.46 -6.61 14.53
CA LYS A 37 13.22 -6.70 15.80
C LYS A 37 12.37 -6.25 17.00
N ASN A 38 11.17 -6.82 17.17
CA ASN A 38 10.22 -6.46 18.24
C ASN A 38 9.83 -4.97 18.28
N GLY A 39 9.89 -4.28 17.15
CA GLY A 39 9.58 -2.84 17.07
C GLY A 39 10.79 -1.91 17.27
N CYS A 40 11.97 -2.47 17.56
CA CYS A 40 13.13 -1.75 18.07
C CYS A 40 14.17 -1.46 16.97
N GLY A 41 14.48 -0.19 16.74
CA GLY A 41 15.51 0.23 15.79
C GLY A 41 16.95 -0.04 16.23
N MET A 42 17.91 0.32 15.38
CA MET A 42 19.34 0.31 15.71
C MET A 42 19.72 1.34 16.78
N ASP A 43 18.85 2.34 16.99
CA ASP A 43 18.90 3.32 18.08
C ASP A 43 18.36 2.78 19.41
N ASN A 44 17.99 1.48 19.45
CA ASN A 44 17.35 0.82 20.57
C ASN A 44 15.99 1.42 20.99
N LYS A 45 15.37 2.25 20.15
CA LYS A 45 14.05 2.84 20.43
C LYS A 45 12.96 2.05 19.73
N THR A 46 11.86 1.84 20.45
CA THR A 46 10.64 1.26 19.87
C THR A 46 9.87 2.34 19.13
N ASP A 47 9.67 2.18 17.83
CA ASP A 47 9.04 3.18 16.97
C ASP A 47 8.26 2.51 15.82
N TYR A 48 6.96 2.31 16.05
CA TYR A 48 6.07 1.68 15.06
C TYR A 48 5.75 2.59 13.87
N THR A 49 5.86 3.91 14.04
CA THR A 49 5.68 4.87 12.95
C THR A 49 6.81 4.72 11.93
N ARG A 50 8.05 4.54 12.40
CA ARG A 50 9.21 4.26 11.54
C ARG A 50 9.03 3.00 10.71
N ILE A 51 8.56 1.92 11.33
CA ILE A 51 8.27 0.65 10.64
C ILE A 51 7.19 0.85 9.57
N ALA A 52 6.09 1.52 9.93
CA ALA A 52 5.00 1.81 9.01
C ALA A 52 5.44 2.70 7.84
N SER A 53 6.33 3.66 8.07
CA SER A 53 6.89 4.51 7.02
C SER A 53 7.67 3.69 5.98
N VAL A 54 8.48 2.71 6.41
CA VAL A 54 9.18 1.80 5.50
C VAL A 54 8.17 0.97 4.69
N ILE A 55 7.18 0.35 5.36
CA ILE A 55 6.15 -0.44 4.66
C ILE A 55 5.43 0.41 3.60
N LYS A 56 5.04 1.65 3.92
CA LYS A 56 4.39 2.55 2.96
C LYS A 56 5.29 2.94 1.80
N GLN A 57 6.56 3.19 2.06
CA GLN A 57 7.53 3.57 1.05
C GLN A 57 7.73 2.44 0.02
N GLU A 58 7.76 1.20 0.48
CA GLU A 58 7.88 0.03 -0.40
C GLU A 58 6.58 -0.30 -1.15
N ASN A 59 5.45 0.21 -0.65
CA ASN A 59 4.10 0.06 -1.21
C ASN A 59 3.76 -1.40 -1.60
N PRO A 60 3.85 -2.37 -0.65
CA PRO A 60 3.48 -3.76 -0.92
C PRO A 60 1.97 -3.95 -0.92
N ASP A 61 1.50 -4.94 -1.67
CA ASP A 61 0.13 -5.44 -1.58
C ASP A 61 -0.05 -6.33 -0.33
N VAL A 62 1.01 -7.07 0.04
CA VAL A 62 1.05 -7.93 1.24
C VAL A 62 2.41 -7.82 1.91
N VAL A 63 2.41 -7.71 3.25
CA VAL A 63 3.63 -7.75 4.07
C VAL A 63 3.55 -8.85 5.14
N ALA A 64 4.55 -9.72 5.18
CA ALA A 64 4.77 -10.65 6.27
C ALA A 64 5.71 -10.01 7.30
N ILE A 65 5.26 -9.89 8.56
CA ILE A 65 6.04 -9.29 9.64
C ILE A 65 6.64 -10.40 10.53
N GLN A 66 7.95 -10.36 10.74
CA GLN A 66 8.67 -11.25 11.66
C GLN A 66 9.13 -10.52 12.92
N GLU A 67 9.36 -11.28 14.00
CA GLU A 67 9.70 -10.76 15.33
C GLU A 67 8.72 -9.70 15.83
N LEU A 68 7.43 -9.87 15.54
CA LEU A 68 6.39 -9.00 16.06
C LEU A 68 6.14 -9.32 17.53
N ASP A 69 6.21 -8.30 18.38
CA ASP A 69 5.87 -8.40 19.80
C ASP A 69 4.53 -7.72 20.05
N SER A 70 3.44 -8.49 20.05
CA SER A 70 2.07 -7.96 20.18
C SER A 70 1.35 -8.59 21.36
N VAL A 71 0.67 -7.77 22.17
CA VAL A 71 -0.09 -8.17 23.36
C VAL A 71 0.76 -8.97 24.37
N THR A 72 2.04 -8.62 24.50
CA THR A 72 2.96 -9.23 25.47
C THR A 72 3.29 -8.24 26.58
N LYS A 73 3.95 -8.70 27.65
CA LYS A 73 4.44 -7.81 28.71
C LYS A 73 5.44 -6.77 28.18
N ARG A 74 6.32 -7.17 27.25
CA ARG A 74 7.36 -6.32 26.69
C ARG A 74 6.78 -5.22 25.79
N SER A 75 5.68 -5.49 25.08
CA SER A 75 4.95 -4.47 24.31
C SER A 75 4.00 -3.61 25.16
N GLY A 76 3.97 -3.79 26.49
CA GLY A 76 3.01 -3.11 27.36
C GLY A 76 1.57 -3.55 27.13
N GLN A 77 1.39 -4.80 26.70
CA GLN A 77 0.11 -5.39 26.27
C GLN A 77 -0.55 -4.66 25.08
N LYS A 78 0.23 -3.89 24.31
CA LYS A 78 -0.27 -3.18 23.13
C LYS A 78 -0.57 -4.16 22.00
N TYR A 79 -1.69 -3.95 21.31
CA TYR A 79 -1.99 -4.65 20.06
C TYR A 79 -1.18 -4.04 18.90
N VAL A 80 0.09 -4.45 18.78
CA VAL A 80 1.05 -3.87 17.83
C VAL A 80 0.68 -4.21 16.39
N LEU A 81 0.19 -5.42 16.11
CA LEU A 81 -0.26 -5.81 14.77
C LEU A 81 -1.34 -4.85 14.25
N GLY A 82 -2.35 -4.55 15.09
CA GLY A 82 -3.41 -3.61 14.76
C GLY A 82 -2.91 -2.18 14.59
N GLU A 83 -1.92 -1.76 15.38
CA GLU A 83 -1.31 -0.44 15.22
C GLU A 83 -0.57 -0.31 13.89
N LEU A 84 0.17 -1.35 13.46
CA LEU A 84 0.82 -1.36 12.15
C LEU A 84 -0.21 -1.35 11.01
N ALA A 85 -1.30 -2.12 11.12
CA ALA A 85 -2.41 -2.07 10.17
C ALA A 85 -3.02 -0.66 10.07
N ARG A 86 -3.35 -0.04 11.21
CA ARG A 86 -3.87 1.34 11.26
C ARG A 86 -2.90 2.34 10.63
N LEU A 87 -1.61 2.23 10.94
CA LEU A 87 -0.60 3.14 10.44
C LEU A 87 -0.37 2.97 8.95
N THR A 88 -0.36 1.74 8.42
CA THR A 88 -0.07 1.43 7.00
C THR A 88 -1.29 1.54 6.09
N GLY A 89 -2.50 1.40 6.63
CA GLY A 89 -3.73 1.26 5.84
C GLY A 89 -3.95 -0.17 5.33
N LEU A 90 -3.15 -1.14 5.78
CA LEU A 90 -3.30 -2.55 5.44
C LEU A 90 -4.22 -3.27 6.44
N HIS A 91 -4.74 -4.43 6.05
CA HIS A 91 -5.51 -5.30 6.93
C HIS A 91 -4.59 -6.21 7.73
N ALA A 92 -4.75 -6.23 9.06
CA ALA A 92 -4.06 -7.16 9.95
C ALA A 92 -4.75 -8.52 9.95
N THR A 93 -3.97 -9.59 9.84
CA THR A 93 -4.41 -10.97 10.09
C THR A 93 -3.30 -11.75 10.78
N TYR A 94 -3.70 -12.69 11.64
CA TYR A 94 -2.82 -13.64 12.30
C TYR A 94 -3.56 -14.97 12.36
N ALA A 95 -2.95 -16.02 11.79
CA ALA A 95 -3.48 -17.38 11.85
C ALA A 95 -2.62 -18.19 12.83
N ALA A 96 -3.29 -18.91 13.74
CA ALA A 96 -2.68 -19.84 14.68
C ALA A 96 -2.75 -21.27 14.12
#